data_AF-A0A535W0G5-F1
#
_entry.id   AF-A0A535W0G5-F1
#
_cell.length_a   1.000
_cell.length_b   1.000
_cell.length_c   1.000
_cell.angle_alpha   90.00
_cell.angle_beta   90.00
_cell.angle_gamma   90.00
#
_symmetry.space_group_name_H-M   'P 1'
#
loop_
_entity.id
_entity.type
_entity.pdbx_description
1 polymer ?
#
loop_
_entity_poly.entity_id
_entity_poly.type
_entity_poly.pdbx_seq_one_letter_code
_entity_poly.pdbx_strand_id
1 'polypeptide(L)'
;MRILIALLASAIVVSCGGGSATIGTTYEDPEGTYSIQVDPAWELQVGTVAQGAEVWFVGSAEGDFRPNVNVLTLPATGMSLADYTTASVANAPA
;
A
#
# COMPACT_ATOMS: atom_id res chain seq x y z
N MET A 1 12.13 -12.90 37.47
CA MET A 1 11.09 -11.86 37.61
C MET A 1 11.16 -10.99 36.36
N ARG A 2 10.18 -11.10 35.47
CA ARG A 2 10.13 -10.41 34.15
C ARG A 2 9.29 -9.14 34.30
N ILE A 3 9.83 -7.99 33.91
CA ILE A 3 9.08 -6.73 33.85
C ILE A 3 8.57 -6.56 32.42
N LEU A 4 7.24 -6.51 32.29
CA LEU A 4 6.52 -6.23 31.05
C LEU A 4 6.42 -4.71 30.91
N ILE A 5 7.03 -4.12 29.89
CA ILE A 5 6.84 -2.70 29.54
C ILE A 5 5.83 -2.66 28.41
N ALA A 6 4.59 -2.28 28.72
CA ALA A 6 3.58 -1.95 27.73
C ALA A 6 3.80 -0.50 27.29
N LEU A 7 4.32 -0.29 26.06
CA LEU A 7 4.31 1.02 25.42
C LEU A 7 2.90 1.29 24.90
N LEU A 8 2.17 2.16 25.60
CA LEU A 8 0.99 2.86 25.08
C LEU A 8 1.46 3.83 24.00
N ALA A 9 1.29 3.47 22.72
CA ALA A 9 1.43 4.41 21.62
C ALA A 9 0.15 5.25 21.53
N SER A 10 0.23 6.48 22.02
CA SER A 10 -0.80 7.51 21.84
C SER A 10 -0.95 7.83 20.35
N ALA A 11 -2.12 7.53 19.77
CA ALA A 11 -2.46 8.00 18.43
C ALA A 11 -2.75 9.51 18.49
N ILE A 12 -1.90 10.32 17.86
CA ILE A 12 -2.20 11.71 17.55
C ILE A 12 -3.11 11.70 16.34
N VAL A 13 -4.39 11.99 16.54
CA VAL A 13 -5.37 12.12 15.46
C VAL A 13 -5.38 13.58 14.99
N VAL A 14 -4.77 13.84 13.82
CA VAL A 14 -4.95 15.10 13.08
C VAL A 14 -6.27 14.97 12.30
N SER A 15 -7.28 15.75 12.70
CA SER A 15 -8.55 15.84 11.99
C SER A 15 -8.45 16.89 10.88
N CYS A 16 -8.26 16.42 9.65
CA CYS A 16 -8.58 17.16 8.43
C CYS A 16 -9.88 16.56 7.89
N GLY A 17 -10.88 17.38 7.55
CA GLY A 17 -12.25 16.94 7.37
C GLY A 17 -12.51 15.91 6.26
N GLY A 18 -13.58 15.11 6.46
CA GLY A 18 -14.32 14.44 5.38
C GLY A 18 -13.91 13.00 5.05
N GLY A 19 -13.92 12.08 6.02
CA GLY A 19 -13.82 10.64 5.78
C GLY A 19 -13.25 9.92 7.00
N SER A 20 -14.08 9.17 7.73
CA SER A 20 -13.60 8.33 8.83
C SER A 20 -12.98 7.07 8.21
N ALA A 21 -11.68 7.12 7.88
CA ALA A 21 -10.95 5.92 7.52
C ALA A 21 -10.78 5.07 8.79
N THR A 22 -11.64 4.07 8.97
CA THR A 22 -11.35 3.01 9.95
C THR A 22 -10.26 2.13 9.33
N ILE A 23 -9.02 2.46 9.64
CA ILE A 23 -7.81 1.69 9.33
C ILE A 23 -7.95 0.24 9.84
N GLY A 24 -7.59 -0.73 9.00
CA GLY A 24 -7.70 -2.16 9.29
C GLY A 24 -6.38 -2.84 9.73
N THR A 25 -6.13 -4.07 9.28
CA THR A 25 -4.96 -4.86 9.66
C THR A 25 -3.69 -4.31 9.00
N THR A 26 -2.57 -4.24 9.74
CA THR A 26 -1.27 -3.96 9.14
C THR A 26 -0.83 -5.13 8.28
N TYR A 27 -0.62 -4.89 6.98
CA TYR A 27 0.11 -5.78 6.11
C TYR A 27 1.58 -5.33 6.04
N GLU A 28 2.47 -6.27 6.28
CA GLU A 28 3.91 -6.11 6.10
C GLU A 28 4.30 -6.88 4.85
N ASP A 29 4.93 -6.20 3.90
CA ASP A 29 5.48 -6.84 2.71
C ASP A 29 6.47 -7.95 3.12
N PRO A 30 6.36 -9.18 2.58
CA PRO A 30 7.31 -10.26 2.83
C PRO A 30 8.77 -9.90 2.54
N GLU A 31 9.03 -8.96 1.62
CA GLU A 31 10.38 -8.48 1.32
C GLU A 31 10.84 -7.34 2.26
N GLY A 32 9.95 -6.83 3.11
CA GLY A 32 10.22 -5.80 4.09
C GLY A 32 10.40 -4.40 3.50
N THR A 33 9.90 -4.16 2.28
CA THR A 33 10.07 -2.88 1.57
C THR A 33 9.04 -1.83 1.98
N TYR A 34 7.86 -2.24 2.43
CA TYR A 34 6.80 -1.33 2.87
C TYR A 34 5.84 -1.99 3.86
N SER A 35 5.04 -1.15 4.51
CA SER A 35 3.86 -1.57 5.27
C SER A 35 2.66 -0.69 4.94
N ILE A 36 1.48 -1.30 4.88
CA ILE A 36 0.22 -0.60 4.61
C ILE A 36 -0.87 -1.05 5.57
N GLN A 37 -1.82 -0.15 5.80
CA GLN A 37 -3.05 -0.47 6.50
C GLN A 37 -4.08 -0.93 5.47
N VAL A 38 -4.54 -2.18 5.58
CA VAL A 38 -5.53 -2.75 4.66
C VAL A 38 -6.82 -3.05 5.39
N ASP A 39 -7.95 -2.85 4.72
CA ASP A 39 -9.23 -3.34 5.24
C ASP A 39 -9.21 -4.89 5.21
N PRO A 40 -9.63 -5.59 6.28
CA PRO A 40 -9.72 -7.05 6.28
C PRO A 40 -10.60 -7.65 5.17
N ALA A 41 -11.49 -6.85 4.57
CA ALA A 41 -12.31 -7.25 3.43
C ALA A 41 -11.56 -7.20 2.08
N TRP A 42 -10.35 -6.64 2.02
CA TRP A 42 -9.55 -6.61 0.80
C TRP A 42 -8.98 -7.99 0.48
N GLU A 43 -8.94 -8.32 -0.81
CA GLU A 43 -8.37 -9.56 -1.30
C GLU A 43 -7.04 -9.29 -2.02
N LEU A 44 -5.97 -9.95 -1.55
CA LEU A 44 -4.65 -9.89 -2.19
C LEU A 44 -4.49 -11.00 -3.24
N GLN A 45 -4.02 -10.63 -4.43
CA GLN A 45 -3.47 -11.54 -5.42
C GLN A 45 -2.05 -11.11 -5.80
N VAL A 46 -1.10 -12.04 -5.71
CA VAL A 46 0.33 -11.78 -6.01
C VAL A 46 0.70 -12.41 -7.34
N GLY A 47 1.44 -11.68 -8.18
CA GLY A 47 2.05 -12.21 -9.40
C GLY A 47 1.10 -12.37 -10.59
N THR A 48 -0.10 -11.80 -10.54
CA THR A 48 -1.12 -11.99 -11.58
C THR A 48 -0.91 -11.12 -12.81
N VAL A 49 -0.38 -9.90 -12.66
CA VAL A 49 -0.16 -8.94 -13.76
C VAL A 49 1.30 -8.80 -14.16
N ALA A 50 2.22 -8.95 -13.19
CA ALA A 50 3.66 -8.99 -13.39
C ALA A 50 4.33 -9.68 -12.19
N GLN A 51 5.54 -10.19 -12.38
CA GLN A 51 6.31 -10.75 -11.27
C GLN A 51 6.61 -9.65 -10.24
N GLY A 52 6.31 -9.93 -8.96
CA GLY A 52 6.47 -8.96 -7.86
C GLY A 52 5.36 -7.90 -7.80
N ALA A 53 4.37 -7.94 -8.70
CA ALA A 53 3.20 -7.08 -8.58
C ALA A 53 2.17 -7.72 -7.65
N GLU A 54 1.63 -6.90 -6.76
CA GLU A 54 0.50 -7.21 -5.92
C GLU A 54 -0.74 -6.48 -6.43
N VAL A 55 -1.87 -7.19 -6.43
CA VAL A 55 -3.19 -6.67 -6.78
C VAL A 55 -4.09 -6.82 -5.57
N TRP A 56 -4.49 -5.69 -4.98
CA TRP A 56 -5.40 -5.62 -3.86
C TRP A 56 -6.79 -5.25 -4.36
N PHE A 57 -7.75 -6.17 -4.33
CA PHE A 57 -9.13 -5.85 -4.67
C PHE A 57 -9.84 -5.22 -3.47
N VAL A 58 -10.32 -3.99 -3.67
CA VAL A 58 -10.83 -3.13 -2.59
C VAL A 58 -12.36 -3.08 -2.56
N GLY A 59 -13.03 -3.88 -3.40
CA GLY A 59 -14.47 -3.92 -3.52
C GLY A 59 -14.99 -5.07 -4.39
N SER A 60 -16.30 -5.11 -4.53
CA SER A 60 -16.99 -6.08 -5.40
C SER A 60 -16.79 -5.75 -6.87
N ALA A 61 -16.94 -6.74 -7.74
CA ALA A 61 -16.91 -6.52 -9.18
C ALA A 61 -18.15 -5.74 -9.65
N GLU A 62 -17.94 -4.80 -10.56
CA GLU A 62 -18.94 -3.98 -11.22
C GLU A 62 -18.80 -4.17 -12.75
N GLY A 63 -19.58 -5.09 -13.31
CA GLY A 63 -19.42 -5.52 -14.70
C GLY A 63 -18.08 -6.23 -14.91
N ASP A 64 -17.32 -5.80 -15.91
CA ASP A 64 -15.97 -6.34 -16.23
C ASP A 64 -14.85 -5.70 -15.42
N PHE A 65 -15.19 -4.79 -14.50
CA PHE A 65 -14.22 -4.08 -13.66
C PHE A 65 -14.33 -4.56 -12.22
N ARG A 66 -13.18 -4.74 -11.56
CA ARG A 66 -13.12 -4.91 -10.11
C ARG A 66 -12.17 -3.85 -9.55
N PRO A 67 -12.63 -2.96 -8.65
CA PRO A 67 -11.79 -1.90 -8.10
C PRO A 67 -10.61 -2.51 -7.37
N ASN A 68 -9.41 -2.03 -7.71
CA ASN A 68 -8.17 -2.55 -7.18
C ASN A 68 -7.13 -1.45 -6.97
N VAL A 69 -6.20 -1.73 -6.05
CA VAL A 69 -4.94 -1.01 -5.85
C VAL A 69 -3.81 -1.96 -6.21
N ASN A 70 -2.92 -1.53 -7.10
CA ASN A 70 -1.75 -2.33 -7.47
C ASN A 70 -0.50 -1.76 -6.81
N VAL A 71 0.30 -2.62 -6.20
CA VAL A 71 1.59 -2.27 -5.62
C VAL A 71 2.67 -2.99 -6.39
N LEU A 72 3.67 -2.24 -6.86
CA LEU A 72 4.85 -2.76 -7.52
C LEU A 72 6.07 -2.07 -6.92
N THR A 73 6.98 -2.85 -6.38
CA THR A 73 8.22 -2.37 -5.78
C THR A 73 9.39 -2.69 -6.71
N LEU A 74 10.12 -1.66 -7.13
CA LEU A 74 11.31 -1.80 -7.97
C LEU A 74 12.42 -0.88 -7.45
N PRO A 75 13.66 -1.37 -7.32
CA PRO A 75 14.77 -0.52 -6.92
C PRO A 75 15.12 0.50 -8.02
N ALA A 76 15.13 1.79 -7.65
CA ALA A 76 15.55 2.89 -8.51
C ALA A 76 16.94 3.41 -8.09
N THR A 77 17.95 2.54 -8.16
CA THR A 77 19.30 2.84 -7.66
C THR A 77 19.90 4.08 -8.35
N GLY A 78 20.36 5.03 -7.53
CA GLY A 78 21.03 6.25 -8.02
C GLY A 78 20.08 7.35 -8.51
N MET A 79 18.76 7.18 -8.37
CA MET A 79 17.77 8.21 -8.69
C MET A 79 17.09 8.74 -7.42
N SER A 80 16.81 10.04 -7.40
CA SER A 80 15.87 10.60 -6.42
C SER A 80 14.42 10.31 -6.84
N LEU A 81 13.47 10.43 -5.90
CA LEU A 81 12.04 10.31 -6.22
C LEU A 81 11.60 11.32 -7.29
N ALA A 82 12.13 12.55 -7.23
CA ALA A 82 11.79 13.60 -8.20
C ALA A 82 12.30 13.27 -9.61
N ASP A 83 13.53 12.76 -9.72
CA ASP A 83 14.11 12.35 -11.00
C ASP A 83 13.35 11.15 -11.58
N TYR A 84 13.05 10.16 -10.73
CA TYR A 84 12.27 8.99 -11.12
C TYR A 84 10.86 9.37 -11.60
N THR A 85 10.19 10.29 -10.89
CA THR A 85 8.86 10.79 -11.28
C THR A 85 8.92 11.50 -12.64
N THR A 86 9.91 12.39 -12.83
CA THR A 86 10.11 13.12 -14.08
C THR A 86 10.34 12.15 -15.25
N ALA A 87 11.22 11.17 -15.06
CA ALA A 87 11.49 10.13 -16.06
C ALA A 87 10.25 9.28 -16.36
N SER A 88 9.47 8.91 -15.34
CA SER A 88 8.26 8.08 -15.49
C SER A 88 7.21 8.81 -16.33
N VAL A 89 6.97 10.09 -16.06
CA VAL A 89 6.01 10.91 -16.83
C VAL A 89 6.47 11.09 -18.28
N ALA A 90 7.77 11.34 -18.50
CA ALA A 90 8.31 11.52 -19.85
C ALA A 90 8.23 10.25 -20.74
N ASN A 91 8.16 9.06 -20.12
CA ASN A 91 8.09 7.78 -20.81
C ASN A 91 6.69 7.14 -20.76
N ALA A 92 5.69 7.82 -20.20
CA ALA A 92 4.33 7.30 -20.15
C ALA A 92 3.75 7.18 -21.58
N PRO A 93 3.05 6.08 -21.92
CA PRO A 93 2.32 5.98 -23.18
C PRO A 93 1.32 7.13 -23.32
N ALA A 94 1.18 7.65 -24.55
CA ALA A 94 0.21 8.70 -24.88
C ALA A 94 -1.24 8.18 -24.92
#